data_AF-A0A952P716-F1
#
_entry.id   AF-A0A952P716-F1
#
_cell.length_a   1.000
_cell.length_b   1.000
_cell.length_c   1.000
_cell.angle_alpha   90.00
_cell.angle_beta   90.00
_cell.angle_gamma   90.00
#
_symmetry.space_group_name_H-M   'P 1'
#
loop_
_entity.id
_entity.type
_entity.pdbx_description
1 polymer ?
#
loop_
_entity_poly.entity_id
_entity_poly.type
_entity_poly.pdbx_seq_one_letter_code
_entity_poly.pdbx_strand_id
1 'polypeptide(L)' 'MYEYKMVQVPPHIEVQAGKNHGGEAAAYMQKIVDANATNGWEFYRVDPIGVNVKPGCLSALFGQKDVSYTYYVISFRKQK' A
#
# COMPACT_ATOMS: atom_id res chain seq x y z
N MET A 1 -10.27 -23.80 -3.04
CA MET A 1 -10.01 -22.86 -1.92
C MET A 1 -8.81 -22.00 -2.29
N TYR A 2 -8.71 -20.75 -1.82
CA TYR A 2 -7.60 -19.86 -2.21
C TYR A 2 -6.56 -19.70 -1.08
N GLU A 3 -5.30 -19.54 -1.47
CA GLU A 3 -4.22 -18.98 -0.65
C GLU A 3 -4.08 -17.49 -0.96
N TYR A 4 -3.73 -16.65 0.02
CA TYR A 4 -3.60 -15.19 -0.15
C TYR A 4 -2.23 -14.68 0.27
N LYS A 5 -1.72 -13.69 -0.48
CA LYS A 5 -0.48 -12.96 -0.20
C LYS A 5 -0.76 -11.47 -0.22
N MET A 6 -0.31 -10.75 0.81
CA MET A 6 -0.57 -9.32 1.00
C MET A 6 0.73 -8.51 0.88
N VAL A 7 0.74 -7.49 0.04
CA VAL A 7 1.90 -6.61 -0.19
C VAL A 7 1.50 -5.18 0.06
N GLN A 8 2.04 -4.56 1.11
CA GLN A 8 1.85 -3.14 1.38
C GLN A 8 2.61 -2.30 0.35
N VAL A 9 1.99 -1.24 -0.14
CA VAL A 9 2.61 -0.29 -1.05
C VAL A 9 2.60 1.12 -0.45
N PRO A 10 3.68 1.91 -0.66
CA PRO A 10 3.69 3.33 -0.39
C PRO A 10 2.42 4.04 -0.90
N PRO A 11 1.75 4.85 -0.06
CA PRO A 11 0.54 5.57 -0.45
C PRO A 11 0.80 6.75 -1.40
N HIS A 12 2.05 7.16 -1.53
CA HIS A 12 2.49 8.24 -2.39
C HIS A 12 3.72 7.81 -3.17
N ILE A 13 3.78 8.17 -4.46
CA ILE A 13 4.98 8.05 -5.29
C ILE A 13 5.51 9.46 -5.57
N GLU A 14 6.83 9.61 -5.51
CA GLU A 14 7.48 10.87 -5.83
C GLU A 14 7.82 10.91 -7.33
N VAL A 15 7.35 11.93 -8.02
CA VAL A 15 7.68 12.18 -9.43
C VAL A 15 8.39 13.52 -9.51
N GLN A 16 9.53 13.55 -10.21
CA GLN A 16 10.27 14.79 -10.42
C GLN A 16 9.46 15.76 -11.28
N ALA A 17 9.46 17.04 -10.92
CA ALA A 17 8.86 18.09 -11.72
C ALA A 17 9.45 18.09 -13.15
N GLY A 18 8.60 18.17 -14.18
CA GLY A 18 9.00 18.11 -15.59
C GLY A 18 9.21 16.70 -16.16
N LYS A 19 9.13 15.64 -15.34
CA LYS A 19 9.12 14.23 -15.78
C LYS A 19 7.77 13.54 -15.55
N ASN A 20 6.74 14.32 -15.23
CA ASN A 20 5.38 13.81 -15.12
C ASN A 20 4.78 13.77 -16.53
N HIS A 21 4.78 12.59 -17.11
CA HIS A 21 4.25 12.29 -18.44
C HIS A 21 2.84 11.68 -18.36
N GLY A 22 2.29 11.48 -17.16
CA GLY A 22 0.98 10.89 -16.95
C GLY A 22 1.03 9.38 -17.13
N GLY A 23 1.27 8.66 -16.04
CA GLY A 23 1.26 7.18 -16.04
C GLY A 23 2.16 6.53 -14.99
N GLU A 24 2.90 7.32 -14.23
CA GLU A 24 3.87 6.89 -13.23
C GLU A 24 3.21 6.03 -12.16
N ALA A 25 1.99 6.37 -11.74
CA ALA A 25 1.21 5.56 -10.80
C ALA A 25 0.85 4.19 -11.39
N ALA A 26 0.44 4.15 -12.65
CA ALA A 26 0.13 2.89 -13.33
C ALA A 26 1.39 2.03 -13.52
N ALA A 27 2.50 2.62 -13.98
CA ALA A 27 3.77 1.94 -14.17
C ALA A 27 4.35 1.40 -12.84
N TYR A 28 4.23 2.18 -11.77
CA TYR A 28 4.61 1.75 -10.42
C TYR A 28 3.79 0.55 -9.95
N MET A 29 2.46 0.63 -10.07
CA MET A 29 1.57 -0.47 -9.70
C MET A 29 1.83 -1.71 -10.55
N GLN A 30 2.00 -1.54 -11.86
CA GLN A 30 2.31 -2.62 -12.78
C GLN A 30 3.60 -3.34 -12.37
N LYS A 31 4.68 -2.61 -12.05
CA LYS A 31 5.93 -3.22 -11.59
C LYS A 31 5.73 -4.12 -10.36
N ILE A 32 4.91 -3.70 -9.41
CA ILE A 32 4.63 -4.48 -8.20
C ILE A 32 3.77 -5.70 -8.52
N VAL A 33 2.76 -5.53 -9.36
CA VAL A 33 1.89 -6.61 -9.82
C VAL A 33 2.69 -7.66 -10.59
N ASP A 34 3.48 -7.26 -11.59
CA ASP A 34 4.30 -8.15 -12.41
C ASP A 34 5.31 -8.93 -11.55
N ALA A 35 5.92 -8.28 -10.55
CA ALA A 35 6.86 -8.94 -9.64
C ALA A 35 6.21 -9.99 -8.73
N ASN A 36 4.90 -9.87 -8.45
CA ASN A 36 4.20 -10.69 -7.48
C ASN A 36 3.19 -11.67 -8.08
N ALA A 37 2.73 -11.42 -9.31
CA ALA A 37 1.83 -12.28 -10.08
C ALA A 37 2.61 -13.38 -10.80
N THR A 38 3.40 -14.12 -10.04
CA THR A 38 4.29 -15.18 -10.53
C THR A 38 3.96 -16.50 -9.81
N ASN A 39 4.37 -17.63 -10.36
CA ASN A 39 4.18 -18.95 -9.71
C ASN A 39 2.72 -19.26 -9.33
N GLY A 40 1.78 -18.88 -10.21
CA GLY A 40 0.34 -19.08 -10.02
C GLY A 40 -0.36 -18.07 -9.12
N TRP A 41 0.38 -17.10 -8.56
CA TRP A 41 -0.24 -15.95 -7.89
C TRP A 41 -0.86 -15.01 -8.92
N GLU A 42 -2.10 -14.62 -8.69
CA GLU A 42 -2.84 -13.69 -9.53
C GLU A 42 -3.16 -12.42 -8.74
N PHE A 43 -3.10 -11.27 -9.42
CA PHE A 43 -3.64 -10.03 -8.86
C PHE A 43 -5.13 -10.20 -8.56
N TYR A 44 -5.55 -9.80 -7.37
CA TYR A 44 -6.95 -9.87 -6.97
C TYR A 44 -7.55 -8.47 -6.78
N ARG A 45 -6.97 -7.66 -5.89
CA ARG A 45 -7.46 -6.31 -5.59
C ARG A 45 -6.45 -5.47 -4.81
N VAL A 46 -6.74 -4.19 -4.67
CA VAL A 46 -6.05 -3.26 -3.76
C VAL A 46 -7.04 -2.81 -2.70
N ASP A 47 -6.67 -2.94 -1.43
CA ASP A 47 -7.49 -2.54 -0.29
C ASP A 47 -6.79 -1.41 0.49
N PRO A 48 -7.50 -0.32 0.85
CA PRO A 48 -7.00 0.64 1.81
C PRO A 48 -7.14 0.11 3.25
N ILE A 49 -6.17 0.40 4.10
CA ILE A 49 -6.24 0.15 5.55
C ILE A 49 -5.89 1.42 6.32
N GLY A 50 -6.80 1.84 7.20
CA GLY A 50 -6.58 2.94 8.13
C GLY A 50 -5.82 2.47 9.36
N VAL A 51 -4.76 3.19 9.74
CA VAL A 51 -3.98 2.94 10.95
C VAL A 51 -3.96 4.21 11.79
N ASN A 52 -4.44 4.11 13.02
CA ASN A 52 -4.41 5.20 13.98
C ASN A 52 -3.24 4.99 14.94
N VAL A 53 -2.28 5.89 14.91
CA VAL A 53 -1.15 5.91 15.83
C VAL A 53 -1.52 6.82 16.99
N LYS A 54 -1.70 6.22 18.16
CA LYS A 54 -1.96 6.96 19.39
C LYS A 54 -0.64 7.48 19.97
N PRO A 55 -0.60 8.74 20.44
CA PRO A 55 0.56 9.25 21.15
C PRO A 55 0.77 8.47 22.46
N GLY A 56 2.03 8.32 22.89
CA GLY A 56 2.34 7.79 24.21
C GLY A 56 1.80 8.68 25.34
N CYS A 57 1.74 8.17 26.58
CA CYS A 57 1.13 8.88 27.72
C CYS A 57 1.70 10.30 27.96
N LEU A 58 3.03 10.46 27.92
CA LEU A 58 3.68 11.77 28.06
C LEU A 58 3.32 12.72 26.91
N SER A 59 3.37 12.23 25.67
CA SER A 59 2.98 12.97 24.47
C SER A 59 1.52 13.45 24.52
N ALA A 60 0.61 12.61 25.04
CA ALA A 60 -0.79 12.96 25.21
C ALA A 60 -1.00 14.05 26.28
N LEU A 61 -0.24 14.00 27.40
CA LEU A 61 -0.22 15.04 28.44
C LEU A 61 0.27 16.39 27.89
N PHE A 62 1.17 16.39 26.91
CA PHE A 62 1.60 17.59 26.18
C PHE A 62 0.67 17.96 25.00
N GLY A 63 -0.51 17.34 24.90
CA GLY A 63 -1.56 17.72 23.95
C GLY A 63 -1.36 17.21 22.52
N GLN A 64 -0.48 16.23 22.27
CA GLN A 64 -0.40 15.59 20.96
C GLN A 64 -1.67 14.79 20.67
N LYS A 65 -2.12 14.84 19.41
CA LYS A 65 -3.32 14.15 18.93
C LYS A 65 -2.96 12.86 18.19
N ASP A 66 -3.94 11.98 18.06
CA ASP A 66 -3.86 10.80 17.20
C ASP A 66 -3.48 11.19 15.77
N VAL A 67 -2.60 10.40 15.16
CA VAL A 67 -2.24 10.54 13.75
C VAL A 67 -2.82 9.35 12.98
N SER A 68 -3.66 9.65 12.00
CA SER A 68 -4.25 8.64 11.12
C SER A 68 -3.45 8.53 9.83
N TYR A 69 -3.08 7.31 9.46
CA TYR A 69 -2.45 6.97 8.19
C TYR A 69 -3.38 6.08 7.37
N THR A 70 -3.36 6.24 6.06
CA THR A 70 -3.98 5.28 5.13
C THR A 70 -2.87 4.59 4.36
N TYR A 71 -2.80 3.27 4.49
CA TYR A 71 -1.92 2.43 3.68
C TYR A 71 -2.74 1.72 2.62
N TYR A 72 -2.09 1.33 1.53
CA TYR A 72 -2.69 0.49 0.50
C TYR A 72 -2.00 -0.86 0.51
N VAL A 73 -2.80 -1.92 0.40
CA VAL A 73 -2.34 -3.30 0.40
C VAL A 73 -2.86 -3.99 -0.85
N ILE A 74 -1.94 -4.53 -1.65
CA ILE A 74 -2.27 -5.35 -2.80
C ILE A 74 -2.46 -6.79 -2.33
N SER A 75 -3.64 -7.34 -2.61
CA SER A 75 -3.97 -8.74 -2.40
C SER A 75 -3.68 -9.54 -3.67
N PHE A 76 -2.91 -10.60 -3.53
CA PHE A 76 -2.75 -11.66 -4.53
C PHE A 76 -3.41 -12.92 -4.03
N ARG A 77 -3.94 -13.74 -4.94
CA ARG A 77 -4.53 -15.04 -4.61
C ARG A 77 -3.96 -16.14 -5.50
N LYS A 78 -3.95 -17.37 -4.99
CA LYS A 78 -3.58 -18.57 -5.76
C LYS A 78 -4.59 -19.67 -5.45
N GLN A 79 -5.04 -20.40 -6.46
CA GLN A 79 -5.88 -21.58 -6.25
C GLN A 79 -5.06 -22.68 -5.59
N LYS A 80 -5.60 -23.29 -4.53
CA LYS A 80 -5.06 -24.52 -3.95
C LYS A 80 -5.40 -25.73 -4.81
#